data_AF-A0A8K0EIF0-F1
#
_entry.id   AF-A0A8K0EIF0-F1
#
_cell.length_a   1.000
_cell.length_b   1.000
_cell.length_c   1.000
_cell.angle_alpha   90.00
_cell.angle_beta   90.00
_cell.angle_gamma   90.00
#
_symmetry.space_group_name_H-M   'P 1'
#
loop_
_entity.id
_entity.type
_entity.pdbx_description
1 polymer ?
#
loop_
_entity_poly.entity_id
_entity_poly.type
_entity_poly.pdbx_seq_one_letter_code
_entity_poly.pdbx_strand_id
1 'polypeptide(L)'
;MTTSTIMATAASTPAVSTNISFVSTIGTFILDTTTTTAMAPTTTGITSSTMAITTTVAKTTSMTSPGNGPIITPTETSSACEGKTLRLSCSAGETLEIDGANFGRTSKSHRCNCGLFCNTINTCYAANSLSIVKSACQGKRECAVEATKSVFGDPCPFIGKYLEATYRCVPEANIERGDPEEP
;
A
#
# COMPACT_ATOMS: atom_id res chain seq x y z
N MET A 1 59.45 -0.76 34.34
CA MET A 1 58.65 -1.61 35.25
C MET A 1 57.57 -0.75 35.86
N THR A 2 56.34 -0.85 35.37
CA THR A 2 55.09 -0.80 36.16
C THR A 2 53.94 -1.10 35.21
N THR A 3 52.97 -1.79 35.78
CA THR A 3 52.09 -2.78 35.15
C THR A 3 50.75 -2.18 34.76
N SER A 4 50.18 -2.65 33.64
CA SER A 4 48.83 -2.37 33.15
C SER A 4 47.73 -2.94 34.04
N THR A 5 46.59 -2.24 34.21
CA THR A 5 45.19 -2.77 34.29
C THR A 5 44.24 -1.56 34.14
N ILE A 6 43.09 -1.55 33.44
CA ILE A 6 41.73 -2.00 33.87
C ILE A 6 40.81 -1.92 32.62
N MET A 7 40.35 -3.07 32.11
CA MET A 7 39.00 -3.69 32.17
C MET A 7 37.94 -3.21 31.17
N ALA A 8 37.57 -4.16 30.30
CA ALA A 8 36.39 -4.16 29.45
C ALA A 8 35.14 -4.61 30.23
N THR A 9 33.97 -4.04 29.92
CA THR A 9 32.67 -4.52 30.42
C THR A 9 31.91 -5.23 29.30
N ALA A 10 31.54 -6.48 29.58
CA ALA A 10 30.79 -7.37 28.69
C ALA A 10 29.29 -7.39 29.04
N ALA A 11 28.51 -7.84 28.07
CA ALA A 11 27.05 -7.95 28.02
C ALA A 11 26.41 -8.89 29.06
N SER A 12 25.12 -8.69 29.32
CA SER A 12 24.22 -9.74 29.81
C SER A 12 22.76 -9.46 29.45
N THR A 13 22.15 -10.43 28.76
CA THR A 13 20.70 -10.59 28.55
C THR A 13 20.11 -11.46 29.67
N PRO A 14 18.88 -11.22 30.15
CA PRO A 14 18.13 -12.25 30.85
C PRO A 14 17.15 -12.99 29.92
N ALA A 15 17.31 -14.31 29.90
CA ALA A 15 16.34 -15.29 29.42
C ALA A 15 15.15 -15.42 30.39
N VAL A 16 13.95 -15.65 29.89
CA VAL A 16 12.78 -16.04 30.71
C VAL A 16 12.33 -17.43 30.28
N SER A 17 12.33 -18.33 31.27
CA SER A 17 12.09 -19.76 31.18
C SER A 17 10.72 -20.12 31.78
N THR A 18 10.00 -20.99 31.07
CA THR A 18 9.12 -22.07 31.56
C THR A 18 8.01 -21.81 32.59
N ASN A 19 6.76 -22.14 32.21
CA ASN A 19 6.01 -23.17 32.94
C ASN A 19 4.93 -23.83 32.08
N ILE A 20 5.03 -25.15 31.95
CA ILE A 20 4.02 -26.06 31.38
C ILE A 20 3.37 -26.74 32.59
N SER A 21 2.05 -26.63 32.72
CA SER A 21 1.27 -27.44 33.67
C SER A 21 0.35 -28.36 32.90
N PHE A 22 0.77 -29.63 32.78
CA PHE A 22 -0.12 -30.75 32.45
C PHE A 22 -0.85 -31.16 33.74
N VAL A 23 -2.18 -31.13 33.74
CA VAL A 23 -2.98 -31.84 34.74
C VAL A 23 -3.70 -32.97 34.04
N SER A 24 -3.23 -34.18 34.32
CA SER A 24 -3.82 -35.46 33.97
C SER A 24 -4.85 -35.82 35.05
N THR A 25 -6.12 -35.94 34.68
CA THR A 25 -7.11 -36.62 35.53
C THR A 25 -7.80 -37.72 34.74
N ILE A 26 -7.59 -38.91 35.26
CA ILE A 26 -8.10 -40.21 34.87
C ILE A 26 -9.54 -40.28 35.40
N GLY A 27 -10.52 -40.53 34.53
CA GLY A 27 -11.95 -40.52 34.90
C GLY A 27 -12.75 -41.58 34.16
N THR A 28 -12.74 -42.78 34.71
CA THR A 28 -13.79 -43.83 34.73
C THR A 28 -14.61 -44.09 33.46
N PHE A 29 -14.33 -45.26 32.86
CA PHE A 29 -15.20 -46.02 31.97
C PHE A 29 -16.42 -46.57 32.75
N ILE A 30 -17.64 -46.23 32.31
CA ILE A 30 -18.84 -47.01 32.60
C ILE A 30 -19.43 -47.46 31.27
N LEU A 31 -19.68 -48.77 31.19
CA LEU A 31 -20.22 -49.49 30.04
C LEU A 31 -21.75 -49.42 30.09
N ASP A 32 -22.38 -48.70 29.16
CA ASP A 32 -23.82 -48.82 28.93
C ASP A 32 -24.07 -49.35 27.52
N THR A 33 -24.37 -50.65 27.46
CA THR A 33 -24.94 -51.33 26.31
C THR A 33 -26.41 -50.93 26.16
N THR A 34 -26.74 -50.07 25.20
CA THR A 34 -28.10 -50.00 24.67
C THR A 34 -28.08 -49.92 23.14
N THR A 35 -28.46 -51.06 22.56
CA THR A 35 -28.77 -51.24 21.16
C THR A 35 -30.08 -50.50 20.87
N THR A 36 -30.02 -49.41 20.11
CA THR A 36 -31.23 -48.83 19.51
C THR A 36 -30.95 -48.42 18.07
N THR A 37 -31.50 -49.21 17.17
CA THR A 37 -31.81 -48.87 15.78
C THR A 37 -32.59 -47.55 15.70
N ALA A 38 -32.19 -46.60 14.85
CA ALA A 38 -33.09 -45.89 13.92
C ALA A 38 -32.44 -44.68 13.24
N MET A 39 -32.53 -44.70 11.91
CA MET A 39 -32.93 -43.59 11.02
C MET A 39 -32.04 -42.34 10.91
N ALA A 40 -31.52 -42.16 9.69
CA ALA A 40 -30.86 -40.96 9.21
C ALA A 40 -31.78 -39.73 9.22
N PRO A 41 -31.27 -38.54 9.58
CA PRO A 41 -31.80 -37.27 9.12
C PRO A 41 -31.00 -36.78 7.89
N THR A 42 -31.68 -36.77 6.75
CA THR A 42 -31.32 -35.96 5.60
C THR A 42 -31.65 -34.51 5.94
N THR A 43 -30.67 -33.63 6.09
CA THR A 43 -30.94 -32.17 6.09
C THR A 43 -29.72 -31.36 5.65
N THR A 44 -29.83 -30.88 4.42
CA THR A 44 -29.46 -29.54 3.94
C THR A 44 -28.06 -29.03 4.22
N GLY A 45 -27.24 -29.06 3.17
CA GLY A 45 -26.03 -28.27 3.05
C GLY A 45 -26.32 -26.78 3.26
N ILE A 46 -25.66 -26.22 4.25
CA ILE A 46 -25.48 -24.77 4.43
C ILE A 46 -24.58 -24.30 3.28
N THR A 47 -25.20 -23.76 2.22
CA THR A 47 -24.47 -22.94 1.25
C THR A 47 -23.92 -21.75 2.01
N SER A 48 -22.64 -21.80 2.35
CA SER A 48 -21.87 -20.70 2.93
C SER A 48 -21.72 -19.61 1.87
N SER A 49 -22.80 -18.86 1.64
CA SER A 49 -22.79 -17.63 0.87
C SER A 49 -22.08 -16.58 1.73
N THR A 50 -20.75 -16.58 1.69
CA THR A 50 -19.95 -15.51 2.26
C THR A 50 -20.29 -14.24 1.49
N MET A 51 -21.16 -13.39 2.04
CA MET A 51 -21.36 -12.06 1.50
C MET A 51 -20.04 -11.30 1.66
N ALA A 52 -19.37 -11.02 0.55
CA ALA A 52 -18.24 -10.11 0.53
C ALA A 52 -18.72 -8.76 1.04
N ILE A 53 -18.31 -8.40 2.26
CA ILE A 53 -18.51 -7.06 2.82
C ILE A 53 -17.63 -6.15 1.96
N THR A 54 -18.21 -5.63 0.89
CA THR A 54 -17.53 -4.68 0.01
C THR A 54 -17.53 -3.36 0.77
N THR A 55 -16.47 -3.11 1.54
CA THR A 55 -16.24 -1.82 2.19
C THR A 55 -15.96 -0.81 1.08
N THR A 56 -17.02 -0.27 0.47
CA THR A 56 -16.91 0.89 -0.42
C THR A 56 -16.55 2.08 0.43
N VAL A 57 -15.24 2.34 0.57
CA VAL A 57 -14.77 3.66 1.01
C VAL A 57 -15.15 4.61 -0.11
N ALA A 58 -16.25 5.35 0.06
CA ALA A 58 -16.62 6.40 -0.88
C ALA A 58 -15.45 7.40 -0.92
N LYS A 59 -14.84 7.59 -2.10
CA LYS A 59 -13.91 8.70 -2.36
C LYS A 59 -14.69 9.97 -2.02
N THR A 60 -14.26 10.71 -1.00
CA THR A 60 -14.87 11.99 -0.61
C THR A 60 -14.88 12.91 -1.83
N THR A 61 -15.98 12.92 -2.57
CA THR A 61 -16.21 13.84 -3.68
C THR A 61 -16.26 15.24 -3.07
N SER A 62 -15.24 16.04 -3.37
CA SER A 62 -15.22 17.46 -3.03
C SER A 62 -16.45 18.10 -3.67
N MET A 63 -17.40 18.52 -2.85
CA MET A 63 -18.61 19.20 -3.29
C MET A 63 -18.20 20.54 -3.90
N THR A 64 -18.34 20.71 -5.22
CA THR A 64 -18.15 22.00 -5.86
C THR A 64 -19.41 22.83 -5.65
N SER A 65 -19.30 23.90 -4.87
CA SER A 65 -20.33 24.93 -4.76
C SER A 65 -20.47 25.69 -6.09
N PRO A 66 -21.69 26.01 -6.57
CA PRO A 66 -21.87 26.86 -7.74
C PRO A 66 -21.59 28.31 -7.34
N GLY A 67 -20.31 28.69 -7.36
CA GLY A 67 -19.86 30.07 -7.19
C GLY A 67 -18.87 30.41 -8.29
N ASN A 68 -19.05 31.56 -8.93
CA ASN A 68 -18.15 32.13 -9.94
C ASN A 68 -16.82 32.59 -9.30
N GLY A 69 -16.10 31.67 -8.66
CA GLY A 69 -14.74 31.84 -8.17
C GLY A 69 -13.74 30.99 -8.97
N PRO A 70 -12.43 31.17 -8.75
CA PRO A 70 -11.44 30.30 -9.36
C PRO A 70 -11.71 28.85 -8.95
N ILE A 71 -11.77 27.95 -9.93
CA ILE A 71 -11.95 26.51 -9.71
C ILE A 71 -10.67 26.00 -9.01
N ILE A 72 -10.69 25.89 -7.69
CA ILE A 72 -9.58 25.28 -6.92
C ILE A 72 -9.76 23.76 -6.99
N THR A 73 -9.11 23.11 -7.96
CA THR A 73 -9.06 21.65 -8.03
C THR A 73 -8.12 21.11 -6.94
N PRO A 74 -8.57 20.26 -6.02
CA PRO A 74 -7.75 19.76 -4.93
C PRO A 74 -6.65 18.82 -5.46
N THR A 75 -5.44 18.98 -4.94
CA THR A 75 -4.32 18.09 -5.23
C THR A 75 -4.43 16.80 -4.41
N GLU A 76 -4.35 15.67 -5.10
CA GLU A 76 -4.32 14.32 -4.54
C GLU A 76 -2.91 13.73 -4.64
N THR A 77 -2.54 12.87 -3.69
CA THR A 77 -1.30 12.09 -3.75
C THR A 77 -1.64 10.61 -3.61
N SER A 78 -1.11 9.79 -4.51
CA SER A 78 -1.26 8.33 -4.47
C SER A 78 0.09 7.67 -4.65
N SER A 79 0.27 6.50 -4.04
CA SER A 79 1.54 5.76 -4.13
C SER A 79 1.36 4.24 -4.19
N ALA A 80 2.31 3.58 -4.86
CA ALA A 80 2.40 2.13 -4.99
C ALA A 80 3.83 1.67 -4.66
N CYS A 81 3.95 0.61 -3.87
CA CYS A 81 5.25 0.04 -3.52
C CYS A 81 5.95 -0.55 -4.75
N GLU A 82 7.28 -0.64 -4.69
CA GLU A 82 8.08 -1.31 -5.71
C GLU A 82 7.54 -2.72 -6.04
N GLY A 83 7.40 -3.02 -7.33
CA GLY A 83 6.79 -4.25 -7.85
C GLY A 83 5.26 -4.22 -7.95
N LYS A 84 4.59 -3.15 -7.53
CA LYS A 84 3.13 -2.96 -7.69
C LYS A 84 2.81 -1.95 -8.79
N THR A 85 1.54 -1.92 -9.20
CA THR A 85 1.03 -0.94 -10.17
C THR A 85 0.35 0.22 -9.45
N LEU A 86 0.78 1.45 -9.74
CA LEU A 86 0.05 2.66 -9.38
C LEU A 86 -1.10 2.85 -10.35
N ARG A 87 -2.33 3.01 -9.83
CA ARG A 87 -3.52 3.30 -10.62
C ARG A 87 -4.07 4.65 -10.20
N LEU A 88 -4.27 5.54 -11.18
CA LEU A 88 -4.85 6.85 -10.98
C LEU A 88 -6.15 6.94 -11.79
N SER A 89 -7.15 7.62 -11.24
CA SER A 89 -8.44 7.78 -11.90
C SER A 89 -9.19 9.02 -11.42
N CYS A 90 -9.81 9.72 -12.37
CA CYS A 90 -10.74 10.82 -12.14
C CYS A 90 -12.18 10.40 -12.45
N SER A 91 -13.13 11.24 -12.08
CA SER A 91 -14.55 11.03 -12.38
C SER A 91 -14.83 11.21 -13.88
N ALA A 92 -16.03 10.86 -14.33
CA ALA A 92 -16.44 11.13 -15.71
C ALA A 92 -16.43 12.66 -15.99
N GLY A 93 -15.93 13.07 -17.15
CA GLY A 93 -15.79 14.48 -17.54
C GLY A 93 -14.53 15.18 -17.00
N GLU A 94 -13.66 14.45 -16.32
CA GLU A 94 -12.39 14.95 -15.80
C GLU A 94 -11.21 14.14 -16.35
N THR A 95 -10.05 14.79 -16.44
CA THR A 95 -8.78 14.20 -16.85
C THR A 95 -7.69 14.43 -15.81
N LEU A 96 -6.69 13.56 -15.81
CA LEU A 96 -5.55 13.61 -14.90
C LEU A 96 -4.57 14.70 -15.34
N GLU A 97 -4.30 15.65 -14.44
CA GLU A 97 -3.20 16.60 -14.52
C GLU A 97 -2.12 16.20 -13.50
N ILE A 98 -0.94 15.80 -13.97
CA ILE A 98 0.13 15.31 -13.11
C ILE A 98 1.04 16.47 -12.71
N ASP A 99 1.06 16.82 -11.42
CA ASP A 99 1.88 17.90 -10.87
C ASP A 99 3.29 17.40 -10.49
N GLY A 100 3.38 16.16 -9.98
CA GLY A 100 4.64 15.59 -9.49
C GLY A 100 4.65 14.07 -9.52
N ALA A 101 5.84 13.47 -9.64
CA ALA A 101 6.02 12.04 -9.42
C ALA A 101 7.45 11.71 -9.02
N ASN A 102 7.61 10.67 -8.19
CA ASN A 102 8.90 10.15 -7.78
C ASN A 102 8.84 8.62 -7.60
N PHE A 103 9.67 7.89 -8.32
CA PHE A 103 10.04 6.52 -8.00
C PHE A 103 11.31 6.54 -7.15
N GLY A 104 11.18 6.22 -5.88
CA GLY A 104 12.27 6.34 -4.93
C GLY A 104 11.80 6.14 -3.49
N ARG A 105 12.43 6.84 -2.56
CA ARG A 105 11.99 6.88 -1.16
C ARG A 105 12.40 8.20 -0.52
N THR A 106 11.40 8.97 -0.12
CA THR A 106 11.56 10.26 0.58
C THR A 106 11.18 10.16 2.06
N SER A 107 10.41 9.13 2.44
CA SER A 107 9.99 8.91 3.83
C SER A 107 10.46 7.57 4.39
N LYS A 108 11.01 7.62 5.61
CA LYS A 108 11.43 6.44 6.40
C LYS A 108 10.22 5.64 6.92
N SER A 109 9.09 6.31 7.16
CA SER A 109 7.89 5.71 7.77
C SER A 109 6.78 5.41 6.74
N HIS A 110 7.11 5.39 5.45
CA HIS A 110 6.13 5.02 4.42
C HIS A 110 5.72 3.55 4.56
N ARG A 111 4.44 3.25 4.30
CA ARG A 111 3.83 1.90 4.39
C ARG A 111 4.53 0.80 3.59
N CYS A 112 5.29 1.17 2.57
CA CYS A 112 6.06 0.21 1.78
C CYS A 112 7.31 -0.22 2.53
N ASN A 113 7.56 -1.53 2.60
CA ASN A 113 8.76 -2.08 3.22
C ASN A 113 10.01 -1.42 2.64
N CYS A 114 10.85 -0.92 3.53
CA CYS A 114 12.02 -0.14 3.17
C CYS A 114 13.29 -0.99 3.16
N GLY A 115 13.29 -2.14 3.84
CA GLY A 115 14.44 -3.06 3.89
C GLY A 115 15.42 -2.72 5.01
N LEU A 116 16.62 -3.31 4.95
CA LEU A 116 17.63 -3.22 6.01
C LEU A 116 18.35 -1.86 6.07
N PHE A 117 18.32 -1.10 4.98
CA PHE A 117 19.12 0.13 4.80
C PHE A 117 18.30 1.43 4.86
N CYS A 118 17.20 1.44 5.61
CA CYS A 118 16.33 2.62 5.71
C CYS A 118 16.98 3.86 6.33
N ASN A 119 17.99 3.65 7.17
CA ASN A 119 18.61 4.74 7.92
C ASN A 119 19.63 5.52 7.09
N THR A 120 20.02 4.99 5.92
CA THR A 120 21.04 5.58 5.04
C THR A 120 20.43 6.36 3.86
N ILE A 121 19.13 6.68 3.91
CA ILE A 121 18.45 7.43 2.85
C ILE A 121 18.85 8.91 2.94
N ASN A 122 19.74 9.33 2.04
CA ASN A 122 20.09 10.74 1.86
C ASN A 122 19.56 11.27 0.51
N THR A 123 19.57 10.43 -0.53
CA THR A 123 19.10 10.77 -1.88
C THR A 123 18.53 9.53 -2.56
N CYS A 124 17.19 9.42 -2.64
CA CYS A 124 16.55 8.36 -3.43
C CYS A 124 15.36 8.90 -4.23
N TYR A 125 15.68 9.34 -5.44
CA TYR A 125 14.72 9.83 -6.43
C TYR A 125 15.19 9.48 -7.84
N ALA A 126 14.26 9.05 -8.71
CA ALA A 126 14.54 8.86 -10.13
C ALA A 126 14.12 10.11 -10.92
N ALA A 127 15.06 10.73 -11.63
CA ALA A 127 14.82 12.02 -12.31
C ALA A 127 13.80 11.95 -13.46
N ASN A 128 13.63 10.79 -14.07
CA ASN A 128 12.68 10.51 -15.15
C ASN A 128 11.25 10.23 -14.67
N SER A 129 11.02 10.15 -13.35
CA SER A 129 9.74 9.73 -12.77
C SER A 129 8.57 10.57 -13.28
N LEU A 130 8.70 11.89 -13.25
CA LEU A 130 7.65 12.81 -13.68
C LEU A 130 7.32 12.64 -15.17
N SER A 131 8.35 12.58 -16.03
CA SER A 131 8.16 12.45 -17.48
C SER A 131 7.46 11.14 -17.86
N ILE A 132 7.85 10.03 -17.21
CA ILE A 132 7.23 8.72 -17.44
C ILE A 132 5.75 8.73 -17.02
N VAL A 133 5.45 9.22 -15.81
CA VAL A 133 4.07 9.25 -15.32
C VAL A 133 3.22 10.22 -16.15
N LYS A 134 3.74 11.39 -16.53
CA LYS A 134 3.06 12.32 -17.44
C LYS A 134 2.75 11.67 -18.78
N SER A 135 3.72 11.02 -19.40
CA SER A 135 3.52 10.31 -20.67
C SER A 135 2.45 9.22 -20.56
N ALA A 136 2.36 8.54 -19.42
CA ALA A 136 1.39 7.48 -19.21
C ALA A 136 -0.02 8.01 -18.88
N CYS A 137 -0.14 9.11 -18.15
CA CYS A 137 -1.36 9.51 -17.45
C CYS A 137 -1.94 10.88 -17.84
N GLN A 138 -1.11 11.84 -18.27
CA GLN A 138 -1.56 13.22 -18.52
C GLN A 138 -2.69 13.26 -19.54
N GLY A 139 -3.77 13.99 -19.23
CA GLY A 139 -4.93 14.15 -20.11
C GLY A 139 -5.81 12.92 -20.25
N LYS A 140 -5.53 11.82 -19.53
CA LYS A 140 -6.38 10.63 -19.51
C LYS A 140 -7.27 10.63 -18.27
N ARG A 141 -8.46 10.04 -18.36
CA ARG A 141 -9.33 9.85 -17.19
C ARG A 141 -8.77 8.83 -16.20
N GLU A 142 -8.11 7.78 -16.71
CA GLU A 142 -7.52 6.70 -15.93
C GLU A 142 -6.19 6.25 -16.52
N CYS A 143 -5.26 5.83 -15.67
CA CYS A 143 -3.98 5.28 -16.10
C CYS A 143 -3.44 4.27 -15.08
N ALA A 144 -2.47 3.47 -15.54
CA ALA A 144 -1.74 2.54 -14.70
C ALA A 144 -0.25 2.61 -15.04
N VAL A 145 0.60 2.63 -14.01
CA VAL A 145 2.07 2.68 -14.15
C VAL A 145 2.70 1.66 -13.20
N GLU A 146 3.56 0.80 -13.73
CA GLU A 146 4.27 -0.20 -12.93
C GLU A 146 5.43 0.44 -12.17
N ALA A 147 5.42 0.34 -10.83
CA ALA A 147 6.48 0.86 -9.97
C ALA A 147 7.67 -0.11 -9.95
N THR A 148 8.36 -0.28 -11.08
CA THR A 148 9.45 -1.24 -11.24
C THR A 148 10.76 -0.57 -11.68
N LYS A 149 11.87 -1.24 -11.37
CA LYS A 149 13.21 -0.80 -11.80
C LYS A 149 13.37 -0.82 -13.32
N SER A 150 12.64 -1.68 -14.03
CA SER A 150 12.69 -1.75 -15.49
C SER A 150 12.11 -0.49 -16.14
N VAL A 151 11.12 0.15 -15.51
CA VAL A 151 10.50 1.38 -16.00
C VAL A 151 11.32 2.61 -15.61
N PHE A 152 11.72 2.71 -14.33
CA PHE A 152 12.30 3.94 -13.79
C PHE A 152 13.81 3.90 -13.56
N GLY A 153 14.45 2.72 -13.67
CA GLY A 153 15.81 2.49 -13.17
C GLY A 153 15.86 2.20 -11.67
N ASP A 154 17.06 2.07 -11.13
CA ASP A 154 17.30 1.83 -9.69
C ASP A 154 18.09 2.98 -9.05
N PRO A 155 17.44 4.08 -8.63
CA PRO A 155 18.13 5.27 -8.12
C PRO A 155 18.78 5.04 -6.74
N CYS A 156 18.35 4.04 -5.98
CA CYS A 156 18.94 3.68 -4.70
C CYS A 156 18.90 2.15 -4.49
N PRO A 157 20.00 1.44 -4.79
CA PRO A 157 20.09 0.00 -4.60
C PRO A 157 19.89 -0.39 -3.12
N PHE A 158 19.37 -1.59 -2.88
CA PHE A 158 19.12 -2.18 -1.55
C PHE A 158 18.06 -1.50 -0.66
N ILE A 159 17.55 -0.34 -1.07
CA ILE A 159 16.45 0.35 -0.41
C ILE A 159 15.16 0.06 -1.18
N GLY A 160 14.14 -0.43 -0.47
CA GLY A 160 12.83 -0.68 -1.07
C GLY A 160 12.19 0.64 -1.48
N LYS A 161 11.77 0.81 -2.74
CA LYS A 161 11.22 2.06 -3.26
C LYS A 161 9.69 2.05 -3.32
N TYR A 162 9.11 3.17 -3.68
CA TYR A 162 7.72 3.32 -4.08
C TYR A 162 7.62 4.38 -5.18
N LEU A 163 6.64 4.22 -6.05
CA LEU A 163 6.20 5.29 -6.95
C LEU A 163 5.15 6.10 -6.20
N GLU A 164 5.38 7.40 -6.06
CA GLU A 164 4.41 8.37 -5.56
C GLU A 164 4.13 9.38 -6.67
N ALA A 165 2.86 9.70 -6.89
CA ALA A 165 2.41 10.70 -7.84
C ALA A 165 1.44 11.66 -7.18
N THR A 166 1.62 12.95 -7.48
CA THR A 166 0.77 14.05 -7.05
C THR A 166 0.07 14.59 -8.27
N TYR A 167 -1.26 14.65 -8.24
CA TYR A 167 -2.09 14.95 -9.40
C TYR A 167 -3.38 15.68 -9.01
N ARG A 168 -4.04 16.26 -10.00
CA ARG A 168 -5.36 16.88 -9.91
C ARG A 168 -6.28 16.31 -10.97
N CYS A 169 -7.57 16.29 -10.68
CA CYS A 169 -8.61 16.01 -11.66
C CYS A 169 -9.14 17.36 -12.18
N VAL A 170 -9.01 17.59 -13.48
CA VAL A 170 -9.47 18.83 -14.13
C VAL A 170 -10.54 18.53 -15.17
N PRO A 171 -11.54 19.41 -15.35
CA PRO A 171 -12.54 19.26 -16.40
C PRO A 171 -11.91 19.13 -17.79
N GLU A 172 -12.39 18.19 -18.59
CA GLU A 172 -11.90 17.89 -19.94
C GLU A 172 -12.00 19.10 -20.90
N ALA A 173 -12.97 19.99 -20.66
CA ALA A 173 -13.18 21.25 -21.40
C ALA A 173 -11.98 22.22 -21.37
N ASN A 174 -10.96 21.97 -20.54
CA ASN A 174 -9.74 22.76 -20.50
C ASN A 174 -8.65 22.29 -21.49
N ILE A 175 -8.84 21.16 -22.20
CA ILE A 175 -7.86 20.62 -23.16
C ILE A 175 -8.13 21.12 -24.60
N GLU A 176 -9.37 21.45 -24.96
CA GLU A 176 -9.75 21.97 -26.29
C GLU A 176 -9.39 23.45 -26.53
N ARG A 177 -8.79 24.14 -25.55
CA ARG A 177 -8.28 25.51 -25.74
C ARG A 177 -6.80 25.60 -26.10
N GLY A 178 -6.17 24.46 -26.40
CA GLY A 178 -4.92 24.42 -27.17
C GLY A 178 -5.24 24.55 -28.65
N ASP A 179 -5.60 25.75 -29.08
CA ASP A 179 -5.77 26.12 -30.49
C ASP A 179 -4.45 25.82 -31.25
N PRO A 180 -4.46 25.05 -32.36
CA PRO A 180 -3.27 24.87 -33.18
C PRO A 180 -2.84 26.21 -33.78
N GLU A 181 -1.68 26.72 -33.38
CA GLU A 181 -1.00 27.80 -34.08
C GLU A 181 -0.66 27.32 -35.51
N GLU A 182 -1.39 27.85 -36.48
CA GLU A 182 -1.24 27.64 -37.92
C GLU A 182 -0.10 28.52 -38.47
N PRO A 183 0.89 27.91 -39.15
CA PRO A 183 1.63 28.57 -40.22
C PRO A 183 1.41 27.92 -41.61
#